data_AF-A0A820YFW3-F1
#
_entry.id   AF-A0A820YFW3-F1
#
_cell.length_a   1.000
_cell.length_b   1.000
_cell.length_c   1.000
_cell.angle_alpha   90.00
_cell.angle_beta   90.00
_cell.angle_gamma   90.00
#
_symmetry.space_group_name_H-M   'P 1'
#
loop_
_entity.id
_entity.type
_entity.pdbx_description
1 polymer ?
#
loop_
_entity_poly.entity_id
_entity_poly.type
_entity_poly.pdbx_seq_one_letter_code
_entity_poly.pdbx_strand_id
1 'polypeptide(L)'
;QRTRHYCVYPSYDKKTAELFCNEEINRNNDKLRLIALINQSTIVALFNITLSIRNDEYERFRINHKIELNNNNTTRLSPCITDNFQNKYLGSYLMEKTIDIIRRMCKHYVILSGGVLVENTRAIRFFEKNKFKLFSTIFLSHDGYECKDGLIEIDL
;
A
#
# COMPACT_ATOMS: atom_id res chain seq x y z
N GLN A 1 -16.92 4.94 -3.88
CA GLN A 1 -16.20 3.92 -3.06
C GLN A 1 -15.56 2.90 -4.01
N ARG A 2 -14.31 3.11 -4.43
CA ARG A 2 -13.63 2.27 -5.45
C ARG A 2 -12.48 1.39 -4.90
N THR A 3 -12.28 1.34 -3.59
CA THR A 3 -11.28 0.44 -2.95
C THR A 3 -11.61 -1.06 -3.09
N ARG A 4 -12.83 -1.42 -3.50
CA ARG A 4 -13.24 -2.82 -3.72
C ARG A 4 -12.67 -3.45 -4.98
N HIS A 5 -12.33 -2.67 -6.02
CA HIS A 5 -12.02 -3.24 -7.33
C HIS A 5 -10.77 -4.14 -7.32
N TYR A 6 -9.85 -3.90 -6.39
CA TYR A 6 -8.56 -4.62 -6.30
C TYR A 6 -8.38 -5.45 -5.03
N CYS A 7 -9.40 -5.57 -4.18
CA CYS A 7 -9.31 -6.25 -2.87
C CYS A 7 -10.39 -7.32 -2.74
N VAL A 8 -10.35 -8.31 -3.63
CA VAL A 8 -11.25 -9.46 -3.66
C VAL A 8 -10.41 -10.72 -3.47
N TYR A 9 -10.75 -11.52 -2.46
CA TYR A 9 -10.07 -12.78 -2.14
C TYR A 9 -11.00 -13.98 -2.30
N PRO A 10 -10.47 -15.20 -2.54
CA PRO A 10 -11.28 -16.42 -2.64
C PRO A 10 -12.09 -16.71 -1.38
N SER A 11 -11.53 -16.37 -0.22
CA SER A 11 -12.20 -16.37 1.09
C SER A 11 -11.54 -15.31 1.98
N TYR A 12 -12.19 -14.97 3.09
CA TYR A 12 -11.68 -14.03 4.09
C TYR A 12 -11.32 -14.76 5.39
N ASP A 13 -11.15 -16.08 5.36
CA ASP A 13 -10.88 -16.89 6.55
C ASP A 13 -9.41 -16.87 7.02
N LYS A 14 -9.14 -17.43 8.21
CA LYS A 14 -7.77 -17.61 8.74
C LYS A 14 -6.90 -18.41 7.79
N LYS A 15 -7.45 -19.45 7.16
CA LYS A 15 -6.71 -20.30 6.24
C LYS A 15 -6.21 -19.48 5.05
N THR A 16 -7.02 -18.58 4.52
CA THR A 16 -6.68 -17.66 3.43
C THR A 16 -5.67 -16.61 3.90
N ALA A 17 -5.77 -16.13 5.14
CA ALA A 17 -4.77 -15.24 5.72
C ALA A 17 -3.40 -15.94 5.85
N GLU A 18 -3.39 -17.15 6.40
CA GLU A 18 -2.21 -18.00 6.49
C GLU A 18 -1.68 -18.32 5.09
N LEU A 19 -2.54 -18.56 4.10
CA LEU A 19 -2.16 -18.73 2.69
C LEU A 19 -1.39 -17.51 2.16
N PHE A 20 -1.95 -16.31 2.35
CA PHE A 20 -1.31 -15.07 1.88
C PHE A 20 -0.01 -14.75 2.61
N CYS A 21 0.15 -15.24 3.83
CA CYS A 21 1.41 -15.19 4.58
C CYS A 21 2.39 -16.32 4.22
N ASN A 22 1.90 -17.53 3.90
CA ASN A 22 2.69 -18.76 3.80
C ASN A 22 2.86 -19.30 2.37
N GLU A 23 1.79 -19.42 1.58
CA GLU A 23 1.89 -19.87 0.16
C GLU A 23 2.61 -18.83 -0.70
N GLU A 24 2.57 -17.56 -0.28
CA GLU A 24 3.41 -16.50 -0.83
C GLU A 24 4.47 -16.03 0.19
N ILE A 25 5.30 -16.94 0.69
CA ILE A 25 6.73 -16.64 0.54
C ILE A 25 7.00 -16.68 -0.96
N ASN A 26 6.55 -15.62 -1.64
CA ASN A 26 7.42 -14.93 -2.54
C ASN A 26 7.92 -15.76 -3.74
N ARG A 27 7.14 -15.92 -4.82
CA ARG A 27 7.74 -16.40 -6.09
C ARG A 27 9.00 -15.59 -6.46
N ASN A 28 9.09 -14.32 -6.03
CA ASN A 28 10.22 -13.41 -6.26
C ASN A 28 10.85 -12.79 -4.98
N ASN A 29 10.53 -13.24 -3.77
CA ASN A 29 11.05 -12.65 -2.52
C ASN A 29 10.78 -11.14 -2.31
N ASP A 30 9.67 -10.64 -2.86
CA ASP A 30 9.41 -9.20 -2.97
C ASP A 30 8.18 -8.69 -2.20
N LYS A 31 7.46 -9.49 -1.40
CA LYS A 31 6.29 -9.04 -0.65
C LYS A 31 6.34 -9.39 0.83
N LEU A 32 5.81 -8.48 1.63
CA LEU A 32 5.50 -8.65 3.04
C LEU A 32 4.08 -8.15 3.31
N ARG A 33 3.33 -8.87 4.16
CA ARG A 33 1.90 -8.60 4.39
C ARG A 33 1.61 -8.48 5.88
N LEU A 34 0.88 -7.42 6.25
CA LEU A 34 0.25 -7.32 7.56
C LEU A 34 -1.23 -7.59 7.39
N ILE A 35 -1.73 -8.64 8.05
CA ILE A 35 -3.13 -9.05 7.99
C ILE A 35 -3.77 -8.87 9.37
N ALA A 36 -4.88 -8.14 9.43
CA ALA A 36 -5.68 -8.05 10.64
C ALA A 36 -6.85 -9.03 10.57
N LEU A 37 -6.99 -9.84 11.62
CA LEU A 37 -8.09 -10.79 11.79
C LEU A 37 -9.00 -10.34 12.93
N ILE A 38 -10.32 -10.42 12.74
CA ILE A 38 -11.28 -10.44 13.85
C ILE A 38 -11.62 -11.89 14.22
N ASN A 39 -11.76 -12.15 15.52
CA ASN A 39 -12.05 -13.48 16.08
C ASN A 39 -11.08 -14.58 15.59
N GLN A 40 -9.84 -14.18 15.27
CA GLN A 40 -8.79 -15.04 14.70
C GLN A 40 -9.18 -15.75 13.38
N SER A 41 -10.30 -15.37 12.78
CA SER A 41 -10.88 -16.13 11.67
C SER A 41 -11.25 -15.30 10.48
N THR A 42 -11.48 -13.98 10.60
CA THR A 42 -11.95 -13.17 9.47
C THR A 42 -11.01 -12.01 9.17
N ILE A 43 -10.50 -11.92 7.94
CA ILE A 43 -9.67 -10.82 7.45
C ILE A 43 -10.50 -9.55 7.37
N VAL A 44 -10.05 -8.53 8.10
CA VAL A 44 -10.69 -7.21 8.13
C VAL A 44 -9.82 -6.09 7.56
N ALA A 45 -8.51 -6.34 7.44
CA ALA A 45 -7.57 -5.46 6.76
C ALA A 45 -6.34 -6.23 6.25
N LEU A 46 -5.74 -5.70 5.18
CA LEU A 46 -4.48 -6.17 4.61
C LEU A 46 -3.63 -4.95 4.20
N PHE A 47 -2.37 -4.91 4.61
CA PHE A 47 -1.38 -3.95 4.13
C PHE A 47 -0.29 -4.74 3.40
N ASN A 48 -0.18 -4.53 2.08
CA ASN A 48 0.84 -5.15 1.25
C ASN A 48 2.03 -4.22 1.08
N ILE A 49 3.20 -4.66 1.53
CA ILE A 49 4.49 -4.02 1.27
C ILE A 49 5.15 -4.80 0.12
N THR A 50 5.51 -4.12 -0.97
CA THR A 50 6.22 -4.73 -2.10
C THR A 50 7.60 -4.08 -2.26
N LEU A 51 8.65 -4.89 -2.36
CA LEU A 51 10.06 -4.48 -2.40
C LEU A 51 10.56 -4.17 -3.81
N SER A 52 9.92 -4.75 -4.83
CA SER A 52 10.15 -4.42 -6.22
C SER A 52 9.38 -3.14 -6.58
N ILE A 53 9.89 -2.35 -7.51
CA ILE A 53 9.19 -1.24 -8.16
C ILE A 53 8.91 -1.63 -9.60
N ARG A 54 7.73 -1.27 -10.14
CA ARG A 54 7.48 -1.47 -11.57
C ARG A 54 8.13 -0.37 -12.41
N ASN A 55 8.53 -0.71 -13.64
CA ASN A 55 9.16 0.24 -14.56
C ASN A 55 8.30 1.49 -14.83
N ASP A 56 6.98 1.34 -14.93
CA ASP A 56 6.05 2.45 -15.14
C ASP A 56 5.97 3.39 -13.93
N GLU A 57 6.12 2.87 -12.71
CA GLU A 57 6.19 3.70 -11.51
C GLU A 57 7.55 4.40 -11.40
N TYR A 58 8.65 3.69 -11.70
CA TYR A 58 9.99 4.26 -11.74
C TYR A 58 10.09 5.45 -12.71
N GLU A 59 9.68 5.25 -13.97
CA GLU A 59 9.73 6.32 -14.98
C GLU A 59 8.81 7.48 -14.61
N ARG A 60 7.61 7.20 -14.10
CA ARG A 60 6.67 8.25 -13.69
C ARG A 60 7.24 9.14 -12.58
N PHE A 61 7.85 8.55 -11.55
CA PHE A 61 8.47 9.32 -10.47
C PHE A 61 9.69 10.12 -10.94
N ARG A 62 10.51 9.53 -11.81
CA ARG A 62 11.67 10.21 -12.39
C ARG A 62 11.26 11.40 -13.26
N ILE A 63 10.32 11.22 -14.17
CA ILE A 63 9.91 12.24 -15.15
C ILE A 63 9.07 13.33 -14.49
N ASN A 64 8.05 12.95 -13.72
CA ASN A 64 7.07 13.91 -13.21
C ASN A 64 7.52 14.59 -11.91
N HIS A 65 8.30 13.89 -11.09
CA HIS A 65 8.65 14.35 -9.74
C HIS A 65 10.14 14.58 -9.54
N LYS A 66 10.98 14.21 -10.52
CA LYS A 66 12.45 14.28 -10.44
C LYS A 66 13.02 13.51 -9.25
N ILE A 67 12.38 12.39 -8.90
CA ILE A 67 12.79 11.51 -7.81
C ILE A 67 13.31 10.20 -8.40
N GLU A 68 14.55 9.86 -8.06
CA GLU A 68 15.16 8.59 -8.45
C GLU A 68 14.87 7.52 -7.40
N LEU A 69 13.99 6.57 -7.75
CA LEU A 69 13.66 5.44 -6.90
C LEU A 69 14.51 4.22 -7.28
N ASN A 70 14.83 3.35 -6.33
CA ASN A 70 15.45 2.06 -6.65
C ASN A 70 14.98 0.96 -5.69
N ASN A 71 15.12 -0.31 -6.11
CA ASN A 71 14.64 -1.45 -5.31
C ASN A 71 15.40 -1.62 -3.98
N ASN A 72 16.60 -1.06 -3.84
CA ASN A 72 17.39 -1.18 -2.61
C ASN A 72 16.81 -0.30 -1.50
N ASN A 73 16.29 0.88 -1.83
CA ASN A 73 15.83 1.85 -0.83
C ASN A 73 14.33 2.19 -0.88
N THR A 74 13.59 1.72 -1.88
CA THR A 74 12.15 2.03 -2.02
C THR A 74 11.29 0.79 -1.84
N THR A 75 10.11 0.98 -1.24
CA THR A 75 9.03 -0.01 -1.22
C THR A 75 7.73 0.61 -1.71
N ARG A 76 6.77 -0.25 -2.05
CA ARG A 76 5.42 0.13 -2.44
C ARG A 76 4.43 -0.36 -1.40
N LEU A 77 3.43 0.45 -1.10
CA LEU A 77 2.39 0.14 -0.13
C LEU A 77 1.01 0.13 -0.80
N SER A 78 0.23 -0.92 -0.52
CA SER A 78 -1.19 -1.00 -0.87
C SER A 78 -2.00 -1.46 0.34
N PRO A 79 -2.71 -0.53 1.03
CA PRO A 79 -3.58 -0.87 2.14
C PRO A 79 -5.03 -1.12 1.69
N CYS A 80 -5.67 -2.10 2.29
CA CYS A 80 -7.09 -2.39 2.16
C CYS A 80 -7.71 -2.65 3.53
N ILE A 81 -8.88 -2.05 3.81
CA ILE A 81 -9.62 -2.25 5.05
C ILE A 81 -11.09 -2.40 4.68
N THR A 82 -11.75 -3.39 5.25
CA THR A 82 -13.19 -3.61 5.06
C THR A 82 -14.01 -2.42 5.56
N ASP A 83 -15.16 -2.16 4.93
CA ASP A 83 -15.97 -0.96 5.20
C ASP A 83 -16.45 -0.89 6.66
N ASN A 84 -16.71 -2.04 7.30
CA ASN A 84 -17.17 -2.12 8.70
C ASN A 84 -16.07 -1.79 9.72
N PHE A 85 -14.80 -1.79 9.30
CA PHE A 85 -13.62 -1.54 10.15
C PHE A 85 -12.88 -0.24 9.80
N GLN A 86 -13.38 0.43 8.78
CA GLN A 86 -12.99 1.75 8.33
C GLN A 86 -13.42 2.80 9.39
N ASN A 87 -12.60 3.83 9.65
CA ASN A 87 -12.79 4.86 10.72
C ASN A 87 -12.73 4.37 12.18
N LYS A 88 -12.29 3.14 12.43
CA LYS A 88 -12.15 2.58 13.80
C LYS A 88 -10.70 2.52 14.27
N TYR A 89 -9.88 3.50 13.89
CA TYR A 89 -8.44 3.58 14.18
C TYR A 89 -7.55 2.46 13.62
N LEU A 90 -8.11 1.29 13.26
CA LEU A 90 -7.39 0.13 12.73
C LEU A 90 -6.40 0.47 11.61
N GLY A 91 -6.81 1.30 10.65
CA GLY A 91 -5.93 1.70 9.55
C GLY A 91 -4.72 2.53 9.99
N SER A 92 -4.90 3.44 10.94
CA SER A 92 -3.77 4.23 11.47
C SER A 92 -2.83 3.34 12.28
N TYR A 93 -3.37 2.43 13.09
CA TYR A 93 -2.57 1.46 13.83
C TYR A 93 -1.73 0.56 12.90
N LEU A 94 -2.35 -0.01 11.86
CA LEU A 94 -1.64 -0.85 10.90
C LEU A 94 -0.62 -0.06 10.08
N MET A 95 -0.90 1.21 9.76
CA MET A 95 0.07 2.07 9.08
C MET A 95 1.31 2.30 9.95
N GLU A 96 1.15 2.64 11.23
CA GLU A 96 2.28 2.81 12.15
C GLU A 96 3.17 1.56 12.17
N LYS A 97 2.58 0.37 12.36
CA LYS A 97 3.33 -0.90 12.35
C LYS A 97 3.98 -1.20 11.00
N THR A 98 3.31 -0.83 9.91
CA THR A 98 3.85 -0.95 8.56
C THR A 98 5.10 -0.08 8.39
N ILE A 99 5.05 1.18 8.82
CA ILE A 99 6.19 2.10 8.74
C ILE A 99 7.34 1.63 9.63
N ASP A 100 7.06 1.14 10.84
CA ASP A 100 8.10 0.59 11.73
C ASP A 100 8.82 -0.61 11.11
N ILE A 101 8.09 -1.49 10.44
CA ILE A 101 8.67 -2.63 9.70
C ILE A 101 9.54 -2.13 8.56
N ILE A 102 9.04 -1.21 7.73
CA ILE A 102 9.78 -0.64 6.60
C ILE A 102 11.07 0.05 7.07
N ARG A 103 11.03 0.78 8.19
CA ARG A 103 12.22 1.40 8.79
C ARG A 103 13.26 0.34 9.17
N ARG A 104 12.83 -0.76 9.81
CA ARG A 104 13.73 -1.89 10.16
C ARG A 104 14.30 -2.61 8.94
N MET A 105 13.66 -2.47 7.77
CA MET A 105 14.18 -2.98 6.49
C MET A 105 15.15 -1.99 5.81
N CYS A 106 15.50 -0.87 6.47
CA CYS A 106 16.36 0.19 5.96
C CYS A 106 15.87 0.77 4.62
N LYS A 107 14.55 0.90 4.45
CA LYS A 107 13.92 1.45 3.26
C LYS A 107 13.62 2.92 3.49
N HIS A 108 14.21 3.78 2.66
CA HIS A 108 14.12 5.23 2.76
C HIS A 108 12.83 5.79 2.14
N TYR A 109 12.30 5.16 1.10
CA TYR A 109 11.09 5.62 0.43
C TYR A 109 9.96 4.59 0.48
N VAL A 110 8.74 5.07 0.69
CA VAL A 110 7.52 4.28 0.47
C VAL A 110 6.63 5.02 -0.50
N ILE A 111 6.29 4.40 -1.62
CA ILE A 111 5.33 4.94 -2.59
C ILE A 111 3.99 4.21 -2.50
N LEU A 112 2.92 4.88 -2.93
CA LEU A 112 1.62 4.23 -3.10
C LEU A 112 1.64 3.38 -4.36
N SER A 113 1.40 2.07 -4.22
CA SER A 113 1.33 1.15 -5.36
C SER A 113 0.19 1.55 -6.30
N GLY A 114 0.53 1.97 -7.52
CA GLY A 114 -0.46 2.43 -8.52
C GLY A 114 -1.13 3.78 -8.19
N GLY A 115 -0.66 4.50 -7.17
CA GLY A 115 -1.21 5.77 -6.73
C GLY A 115 -2.54 5.67 -5.99
N VAL A 116 -3.18 6.82 -5.79
CA VAL A 116 -4.51 6.96 -5.18
C VAL A 116 -5.46 7.66 -6.14
N LEU A 117 -6.67 7.13 -6.29
CA LEU A 117 -7.71 7.74 -7.12
C LEU A 117 -8.02 9.17 -6.67
N VAL A 118 -8.11 10.10 -7.63
CA VAL A 118 -8.39 11.54 -7.38
C VAL A 118 -9.70 11.74 -6.61
N GLU A 119 -10.73 10.96 -6.95
CA GLU A 119 -12.05 11.01 -6.31
C GLU A 119 -12.11 10.30 -4.93
N ASN A 120 -11.07 9.56 -4.53
CA ASN A 120 -11.05 8.85 -3.26
C ASN A 120 -10.56 9.76 -2.12
N THR A 121 -11.37 10.77 -1.82
CA THR A 121 -11.11 11.77 -0.77
C THR A 121 -10.80 11.15 0.60
N ARG A 122 -11.38 9.98 0.88
CA ARG A 122 -11.11 9.22 2.09
C ARG A 122 -9.68 8.69 2.14
N ALA A 123 -9.22 8.03 1.07
CA ALA A 123 -7.86 7.51 1.00
C ALA A 123 -6.83 8.65 0.99
N ILE A 124 -7.13 9.75 0.27
CA ILE A 124 -6.31 10.97 0.25
C ILE A 124 -6.08 11.48 1.69
N ARG A 125 -7.17 11.73 2.43
CA ARG A 125 -7.08 12.19 3.83
C ARG A 125 -6.34 11.20 4.73
N PHE A 126 -6.52 9.90 4.49
CA PHE A 126 -5.81 8.86 5.21
C PHE A 126 -4.30 8.94 4.96
N PHE A 127 -3.87 9.06 3.71
CA PHE A 127 -2.44 9.13 3.37
C PHE A 127 -1.80 10.44 3.86
N GLU A 128 -2.45 11.59 3.69
CA GLU A 128 -1.97 12.88 4.20
C GLU A 128 -1.83 12.87 5.73
N LYS A 129 -2.83 12.33 6.45
CA LYS A 129 -2.75 12.14 7.90
C LYS A 129 -1.52 11.31 8.31
N ASN A 130 -1.20 10.29 7.52
CA ASN A 130 -0.03 9.43 7.72
C ASN A 130 1.23 9.95 7.00
N LYS A 131 1.32 11.26 6.76
CA LYS A 131 2.51 11.97 6.29
C LYS A 131 3.00 11.61 4.87
N PHE A 132 2.17 10.97 4.07
CA PHE A 132 2.45 10.87 2.64
C PHE A 132 2.30 12.24 2.00
N LYS A 133 3.31 12.63 1.23
CA LYS A 133 3.24 13.70 0.24
C LYS A 133 2.51 13.18 -0.99
N LEU A 134 1.31 13.69 -1.22
CA LEU A 134 0.56 13.43 -2.46
C LEU A 134 0.91 14.47 -3.50
N PHE A 135 1.30 14.02 -4.70
CA PHE A 135 1.65 14.92 -5.78
C PHE A 135 0.40 15.46 -6.48
N SER A 136 0.47 16.70 -6.94
CA SER A 136 -0.64 17.35 -7.65
C SER A 136 -0.82 16.80 -9.07
N THR A 137 0.24 16.27 -9.68
CA THR A 137 0.21 15.67 -11.02
C THR A 137 -0.76 14.49 -11.05
N ILE A 138 -1.68 14.52 -12.00
CA ILE A 138 -2.65 13.45 -12.27
C ILE A 138 -2.12 12.60 -13.41
N PHE A 139 -2.23 11.28 -13.26
CA PHE A 139 -1.96 10.32 -14.34
C PHE A 139 -3.14 9.37 -14.50
N LEU A 140 -3.26 8.78 -15.70
CA LEU A 140 -4.22 7.72 -15.94
C LEU A 140 -3.58 6.36 -15.60
N SER A 141 -4.22 5.63 -14.69
CA SER A 141 -3.90 4.24 -14.42
C SER A 141 -4.15 3.37 -15.66
N HIS A 142 -3.62 2.14 -15.65
CA HIS A 142 -3.83 1.19 -16.73
C HIS A 142 -5.32 0.90 -16.99
N ASP A 143 -6.15 1.00 -15.95
CA ASP A 143 -7.59 0.77 -16.02
C ASP A 143 -8.39 2.06 -16.34
N GLY A 144 -7.71 3.13 -16.76
CA GLY A 144 -8.34 4.37 -17.22
C GLY A 144 -8.78 5.34 -16.11
N TYR A 145 -8.45 5.05 -14.85
CA TYR A 145 -8.78 5.95 -13.73
C TYR A 145 -7.73 7.03 -13.50
N GLU A 146 -8.18 8.23 -13.14
CA GLU A 146 -7.32 9.32 -12.69
C GLU A 146 -6.77 9.08 -11.29
N CYS A 147 -5.45 9.06 -11.18
CA CYS A 147 -4.71 8.82 -9.96
C CYS A 147 -3.69 9.93 -9.67
N LYS A 148 -3.32 10.05 -8.40
CA LYS A 148 -2.17 10.84 -7.90
C LYS A 148 -1.13 9.91 -7.30
N ASP A 149 0.13 10.22 -7.52
CA ASP A 149 1.21 9.55 -6.81
C ASP A 149 1.26 10.00 -5.35
N GLY A 150 1.74 9.11 -4.48
CA GLY A 150 2.01 9.43 -3.08
C GLY A 150 3.34 8.82 -2.67
N LEU A 151 4.09 9.55 -1.85
CA LEU A 151 5.38 9.12 -1.30
C LEU A 151 5.53 9.59 0.14
N ILE A 152 6.18 8.78 0.97
CA ILE A 152 6.72 9.19 2.26
C ILE A 152 8.21 8.84 2.31
N GLU A 153 9.00 9.76 2.85
CA GLU A 153 10.40 9.56 3.20
C GLU A 153 10.48 9.06 4.64
N ILE A 154 11.26 8.02 4.87
CA ILE A 154 11.43 7.38 6.18
C ILE A 154 12.79 7.77 6.73
N ASP A 155 12.78 8.51 7.83
CA ASP A 155 13.98 8.71 8.64
C ASP A 155 14.40 7.35 9.25
N LEU A 156 15.61 6.91 8.92
CA LEU A 156 16.20 5.63 9.31
C LEU A 156 16.92 5.70 10.66
#